data_AF-A0A8J3W1I0-F1
#
_entry.id   AF-A0A8J3W1I0-F1
#
_cell.length_a   1.000
_cell.length_b   1.000
_cell.length_c   1.000
_cell.angle_alpha   90.00
_cell.angle_beta   90.00
_cell.angle_gamma   90.00
#
_symmetry.space_group_name_H-M   'P 1'
#
loop_
_entity.id
_entity.type
_entity.pdbx_description
1 polymer ?
#
loop_
_entity_poly.entity_id
_entity_poly.type
_entity_poly.pdbx_seq_one_letter_code
_entity_poly.pdbx_strand_id
1 'polypeptide(L)'
;MGFFGTYRYDGSRWLEHEADQHPDLAEPWLMVSIHDSDITTVVYRPTGPGSGVAYLGVTPRTYFEDPEASAPTDPALEAAGLANWWGQAHGISSDAEIEAKKLKLAAYLAEDIDPAEIDADEDEDVDDPDDAEIFVEVKTAAFLGRLDLPLPRDLEERPGGDGRQTVWAFVGEGGRWPSAIFSTKGLAEEWISARGLTGMLTEYRVDDPVYEWAVTNGHFHPSRPEHSTADFISRFTTAYQEHEHYEDGAAG
;
A
#
# COMPACT_ATOMS: atom_id res chain seq x y z
N MET A 1 2.78 -14.34 2.49
CA MET A 1 1.78 -14.66 1.45
C MET A 1 1.66 -13.40 0.64
N GLY A 2 2.08 -13.39 -0.64
CA GLY A 2 1.97 -12.21 -1.48
C GLY A 2 0.53 -11.94 -1.94
N PHE A 3 0.28 -10.70 -2.33
CA PHE A 3 -0.99 -10.23 -2.86
C PHE A 3 -1.07 -10.44 -4.37
N PHE A 4 -2.24 -10.89 -4.83
CA PHE A 4 -2.55 -11.06 -6.24
C PHE A 4 -3.88 -10.40 -6.52
N GLY A 5 -3.93 -9.58 -7.57
CA GLY A 5 -5.16 -8.93 -7.97
C GLY A 5 -5.00 -8.22 -9.30
N THR A 6 -5.96 -8.43 -10.20
CA THR A 6 -6.01 -7.74 -11.48
C THR A 6 -7.30 -6.94 -11.57
N TYR A 7 -7.16 -5.65 -11.80
CA TYR A 7 -8.26 -4.70 -11.80
C TYR A 7 -8.21 -3.84 -13.06
N ARG A 8 -9.38 -3.59 -13.66
CA ARG A 8 -9.54 -2.64 -14.77
C ARG A 8 -10.38 -1.45 -14.35
N TYR A 9 -9.96 -0.26 -14.77
CA TYR A 9 -10.68 1.00 -14.60
C TYR A 9 -11.39 1.35 -15.90
N ASP A 10 -12.72 1.46 -15.84
CA ASP A 10 -13.58 1.73 -17.00
C ASP A 10 -13.87 3.23 -17.25
N GLY A 11 -13.17 4.12 -16.55
CA GLY A 11 -13.43 5.56 -16.54
C GLY A 11 -14.29 6.02 -15.35
N SER A 12 -14.92 5.09 -14.63
CA SER A 12 -15.76 5.41 -13.46
C SER A 12 -15.45 4.59 -12.21
N ARG A 13 -15.10 3.30 -12.38
CA ARG A 13 -14.87 2.38 -11.27
C ARG A 13 -13.88 1.29 -11.65
N TRP A 14 -13.38 0.62 -10.62
CA TRP A 14 -12.59 -0.60 -10.75
C TRP A 14 -13.49 -1.83 -10.79
N LEU A 15 -13.10 -2.79 -11.63
CA LEU A 15 -13.68 -4.12 -11.72
C LEU A 15 -12.55 -5.15 -11.77
N GLU A 16 -12.74 -6.28 -11.09
CA GLU A 16 -11.87 -7.44 -11.26
C GLU A 16 -11.80 -7.86 -12.73
N HIS A 17 -10.63 -8.33 -13.13
CA HIS A 17 -10.33 -8.70 -14.51
C HIS A 17 -9.32 -9.83 -14.59
N GLU A 18 -9.17 -10.44 -15.77
CA GLU A 18 -8.18 -11.49 -16.01
C GLU A 18 -6.89 -10.88 -16.56
N ALA A 19 -5.74 -11.21 -15.95
CA ALA A 19 -4.43 -10.62 -16.27
C ALA A 19 -4.06 -10.70 -17.77
N ASP A 20 -4.41 -11.80 -18.43
CA ASP A 20 -4.00 -12.09 -19.81
C ASP A 20 -4.95 -11.52 -20.88
N GLN A 21 -5.98 -10.77 -20.48
CA GLN A 21 -6.99 -10.28 -21.41
C GLN A 21 -6.98 -8.75 -21.47
N HIS A 22 -6.79 -8.18 -22.66
CA HIS A 22 -7.05 -6.75 -22.84
C HIS A 22 -8.57 -6.49 -22.71
N PRO A 23 -8.98 -5.44 -21.99
CA PRO A 23 -10.38 -5.10 -21.86
C PRO A 23 -10.95 -4.61 -23.20
N ASP A 24 -12.13 -5.12 -23.58
CA ASP A 24 -12.91 -4.62 -24.71
C ASP A 24 -13.69 -3.37 -24.29
N LEU A 25 -12.95 -2.26 -24.09
CA LEU A 25 -13.45 -0.97 -23.63
C LEU A 25 -13.05 0.15 -24.59
N ALA A 26 -13.92 1.15 -24.70
CA ALA A 26 -13.53 2.42 -25.31
C ALA A 26 -12.45 3.09 -24.47
N GLU A 27 -11.44 3.63 -25.13
CA GLU A 27 -10.41 4.44 -24.50
C GLU A 27 -10.98 5.78 -23.99
N PRO A 28 -10.43 6.37 -22.91
CA PRO A 28 -9.27 5.88 -22.15
C PRO A 28 -9.64 4.84 -21.08
N TRP A 29 -8.79 3.82 -20.93
CA TRP A 29 -8.91 2.81 -19.87
C TRP A 29 -7.52 2.47 -19.29
N LEU A 30 -7.51 1.94 -18.07
CA LEU A 30 -6.29 1.51 -17.39
C LEU A 30 -6.53 0.19 -16.66
N MET A 31 -5.51 -0.64 -16.57
CA MET A 31 -5.53 -1.93 -15.88
C MET A 31 -4.29 -2.02 -15.00
N VAL A 32 -4.46 -2.56 -13.80
CA VAL A 32 -3.36 -2.88 -12.88
C VAL A 32 -3.41 -4.37 -12.56
N SER A 33 -2.26 -5.03 -12.55
CA SER A 33 -2.12 -6.43 -12.17
C SER A 33 -0.99 -6.57 -11.18
N ILE A 34 -1.32 -6.93 -9.94
CA ILE A 34 -0.38 -7.10 -8.83
C ILE A 34 -0.04 -8.58 -8.70
N HIS A 35 1.25 -8.89 -8.57
CA HIS A 35 1.78 -10.24 -8.51
C HIS A 35 2.76 -10.38 -7.33
N ASP A 36 2.41 -11.30 -6.42
CA ASP A 36 3.19 -11.72 -5.24
C ASP A 36 3.69 -10.60 -4.32
N SER A 37 3.02 -9.44 -4.32
CA SER A 37 3.43 -8.22 -3.61
C SER A 37 4.76 -7.58 -4.06
N ASP A 38 5.36 -8.05 -5.15
CA ASP A 38 6.67 -7.56 -5.63
C ASP A 38 6.56 -6.76 -6.95
N ILE A 39 5.63 -7.15 -7.83
CA ILE A 39 5.45 -6.52 -9.15
C ILE A 39 4.02 -6.03 -9.29
N THR A 40 3.88 -4.81 -9.81
CA THR A 40 2.62 -4.37 -10.43
C THR A 40 2.84 -4.02 -11.88
N THR A 41 2.07 -4.64 -12.77
CA THR A 41 1.99 -4.26 -14.18
C THR A 41 0.83 -3.29 -14.38
N VAL A 42 1.12 -2.10 -14.90
CA VAL A 42 0.13 -1.08 -15.28
C VAL A 42 0.01 -1.07 -16.80
N VAL A 43 -1.16 -1.39 -17.34
CA VAL A 43 -1.46 -1.33 -18.78
C VAL A 43 -2.46 -0.21 -19.02
N TYR A 44 -2.15 0.71 -19.92
CA TYR A 44 -2.98 1.90 -20.15
C TYR A 44 -3.19 2.16 -21.65
N ARG A 45 -4.37 2.66 -22.00
CA ARG A 45 -4.72 3.09 -23.36
C ARG A 45 -5.53 4.38 -23.35
N PRO A 46 -5.29 5.35 -24.26
CA PRO A 46 -4.25 5.29 -25.30
C PRO A 46 -2.83 5.39 -24.70
N THR A 47 -1.84 4.91 -25.43
CA THR A 47 -0.45 4.83 -24.94
C THR A 47 0.26 6.19 -24.96
N GLY A 48 -0.21 7.13 -25.78
CA GLY A 48 0.47 8.41 -25.98
C GLY A 48 1.93 8.20 -26.41
N PRO A 49 2.90 8.90 -25.81
CA PRO A 49 4.33 8.72 -26.11
C PRO A 49 4.97 7.46 -25.50
N GLY A 50 4.32 6.77 -24.58
CA GLY A 50 4.83 5.53 -23.96
C GLY A 50 4.45 4.27 -24.74
N SER A 51 4.92 3.11 -24.28
CA SER A 51 4.56 1.81 -24.85
C SER A 51 3.15 1.35 -24.46
N GLY A 52 2.59 1.92 -23.39
CA GLY A 52 1.31 1.51 -22.83
C GLY A 52 1.41 0.44 -21.76
N VAL A 53 2.62 0.13 -21.30
CA VAL A 53 2.90 -0.79 -20.19
C VAL A 53 3.98 -0.16 -19.30
N ALA A 54 3.71 -0.09 -18.00
CA ALA A 54 4.66 0.37 -17.00
C ALA A 54 4.67 -0.61 -15.81
N TYR A 55 5.73 -0.58 -15.00
CA TYR A 55 5.88 -1.45 -13.84
C TYR A 55 6.07 -0.63 -12.56
N LEU A 56 5.60 -1.15 -11.42
CA LEU A 56 5.90 -0.63 -10.08
C LEU A 56 6.54 -1.76 -9.26
N GLY A 57 7.37 -1.41 -8.29
CA GLY A 57 8.19 -2.35 -7.53
C GLY A 57 9.42 -2.71 -8.34
N VAL A 58 9.52 -3.96 -8.79
CA VAL A 58 10.57 -4.41 -9.73
C VAL A 58 9.99 -4.71 -11.11
N THR A 59 10.83 -4.70 -12.15
CA THR A 59 10.40 -5.13 -13.50
C THR A 59 10.37 -6.66 -13.60
N PRO A 60 9.58 -7.25 -14.53
CA PRO A 60 9.61 -8.69 -14.76
C PRO A 60 11.02 -9.22 -15.10
N ARG A 61 11.83 -8.41 -15.78
CA ARG A 61 13.21 -8.79 -16.17
C ARG A 61 14.10 -8.94 -14.94
N THR A 62 13.96 -8.05 -13.97
CA THR A 62 14.69 -8.12 -12.69
C THR A 62 14.12 -9.24 -11.81
N TYR A 63 12.80 -9.31 -11.64
CA TYR A 63 12.16 -10.29 -10.75
C TYR A 63 12.37 -11.76 -11.15
N PHE A 64 12.20 -12.07 -12.45
CA PHE A 64 12.41 -13.44 -12.96
C PHE A 64 13.86 -13.71 -13.33
N GLU A 65 14.76 -12.72 -13.17
CA GLU A 65 16.14 -12.76 -13.67
C GLU A 65 16.23 -13.17 -15.15
N ASP A 66 15.21 -12.81 -15.93
CA ASP A 66 15.05 -13.19 -17.34
C ASP A 66 14.86 -11.95 -18.22
N PRO A 67 15.89 -11.55 -19.00
CA PRO A 67 15.83 -10.45 -19.95
C PRO A 67 14.69 -10.55 -20.98
N GLU A 68 14.11 -11.73 -21.21
CA GLU A 68 13.01 -11.97 -22.15
C GLU A 68 11.63 -11.95 -21.48
N ALA A 69 11.55 -11.81 -20.15
CA ALA A 69 10.29 -11.78 -19.40
C ALA A 69 9.39 -10.59 -19.80
N SER A 70 10.00 -9.48 -20.25
CA SER A 70 9.29 -8.35 -20.86
C SER A 70 10.19 -7.58 -21.80
N ALA A 71 9.60 -6.69 -22.61
CA ALA A 71 10.38 -5.65 -23.28
C ALA A 71 11.06 -4.73 -22.24
N PRO A 72 12.22 -4.12 -22.56
CA PRO A 72 12.83 -3.09 -21.73
C PRO A 72 11.87 -1.92 -21.54
N THR A 73 11.83 -1.39 -20.31
CA THR A 73 11.01 -0.24 -19.96
C THR A 73 11.83 1.05 -20.01
N ASP A 74 11.19 2.16 -20.36
CA ASP A 74 11.75 3.52 -20.24
C ASP A 74 10.82 4.30 -19.31
N PRO A 75 11.15 4.40 -18.00
CA PRO A 75 10.29 5.08 -17.02
C PRO A 75 9.92 6.51 -17.43
N ALA A 76 10.81 7.24 -18.09
CA ALA A 76 10.55 8.61 -18.50
C ALA A 76 9.52 8.68 -19.64
N LEU A 77 9.58 7.76 -20.60
CA LEU A 77 8.58 7.62 -21.66
C LEU A 77 7.25 7.09 -21.13
N GLU A 78 7.27 6.09 -20.25
CA GLU A 78 6.05 5.54 -19.66
C GLU A 78 5.34 6.55 -18.76
N ALA A 79 6.07 7.34 -17.98
CA ALA A 79 5.50 8.44 -17.20
C ALA A 79 4.87 9.50 -18.10
N ALA A 80 5.48 9.79 -19.27
CA ALA A 80 4.91 10.70 -20.25
C ALA A 80 3.62 10.12 -20.87
N GLY A 81 3.59 8.82 -21.16
CA GLY A 81 2.41 8.09 -21.62
C GLY A 81 1.26 8.17 -20.63
N LEU A 82 1.52 7.82 -19.37
CA LEU A 82 0.54 7.87 -18.28
C LEU A 82 0.05 9.29 -17.97
N ALA A 83 0.91 10.30 -18.05
CA ALA A 83 0.49 11.70 -17.87
C ALA A 83 -0.44 12.18 -19.00
N ASN A 84 -0.18 11.75 -20.25
CA ASN A 84 -1.08 12.00 -21.38
C ASN A 84 -2.41 11.26 -21.21
N TRP A 85 -2.36 10.00 -20.76
CA TRP A 85 -3.54 9.22 -20.43
C TRP A 85 -4.38 9.91 -19.34
N TRP A 86 -3.74 10.36 -18.26
CA TRP A 86 -4.37 11.10 -17.17
C TRP A 86 -5.06 12.38 -17.68
N GLY A 87 -4.37 13.14 -18.55
CA GLY A 87 -4.94 14.33 -19.16
C GLY A 87 -6.22 14.02 -19.94
N GLN A 88 -6.23 12.94 -20.72
CA GLN A 88 -7.42 12.52 -21.46
C GLN A 88 -8.55 12.02 -20.56
N ALA A 89 -8.22 11.19 -19.56
CA ALA A 89 -9.19 10.63 -18.62
C ALA A 89 -9.90 11.71 -17.80
N HIS A 90 -9.20 12.80 -17.47
CA HIS A 90 -9.72 13.90 -16.65
C HIS A 90 -10.11 15.15 -17.47
N GLY A 91 -9.99 15.12 -18.79
CA GLY A 91 -10.30 16.25 -19.67
C GLY A 91 -9.36 17.45 -19.50
N ILE A 92 -8.13 17.22 -19.04
CA ILE A 92 -7.06 18.23 -18.88
C ILE A 92 -6.25 18.31 -20.17
N SER A 93 -6.15 19.52 -20.75
CA SER A 93 -5.40 19.79 -21.98
C SER A 93 -4.22 20.74 -21.79
N SER A 94 -3.84 21.01 -20.54
CA SER A 94 -2.77 21.95 -20.18
C SER A 94 -1.42 21.24 -20.19
N ASP A 95 -0.54 21.61 -21.12
CA ASP A 95 0.81 21.01 -21.22
C ASP A 95 1.61 21.13 -19.92
N ALA A 96 1.46 22.26 -19.20
CA ALA A 96 2.14 22.48 -17.93
C ALA A 96 1.65 21.54 -16.82
N GLU A 97 0.35 21.24 -16.78
CA GLU A 97 -0.22 20.29 -15.80
C GLU A 97 0.15 18.85 -16.14
N ILE A 98 0.14 18.50 -17.43
CA ILE A 98 0.56 17.19 -17.92
C ILE A 98 2.04 16.96 -17.60
N GLU A 99 2.92 17.94 -17.86
CA GLU A 99 4.35 17.80 -17.52
C GLU A 99 4.58 17.71 -16.01
N ALA A 100 3.84 18.48 -15.20
CA ALA A 100 3.90 18.36 -13.75
C ALA A 100 3.42 17.00 -13.24
N LYS A 101 2.42 16.40 -13.90
CA LYS A 101 1.94 15.05 -13.57
C LYS A 101 2.98 14.00 -13.94
N LYS A 102 3.58 14.08 -15.13
CA LYS A 102 4.65 13.20 -15.58
C LYS A 102 5.78 13.10 -14.56
N LEU A 103 6.28 14.24 -14.06
CA LEU A 103 7.36 14.26 -13.06
C LEU A 103 6.98 13.53 -11.76
N LYS A 104 5.72 13.63 -11.33
CA LYS A 104 5.22 12.93 -10.14
C LYS A 104 5.07 11.43 -10.36
N LEU A 105 4.66 11.02 -11.56
CA LEU A 105 4.45 9.60 -11.88
C LEU A 105 5.78 8.86 -12.09
N ALA A 106 6.80 9.52 -12.64
CA ALA A 106 8.11 8.94 -12.90
C ALA A 106 8.74 8.31 -11.63
N ALA A 107 8.55 8.94 -10.46
CA ALA A 107 9.08 8.48 -9.18
C ALA A 107 8.50 7.13 -8.69
N TYR A 108 7.48 6.59 -9.35
CA TYR A 108 6.88 5.30 -8.99
C TYR A 108 7.29 4.17 -9.93
N LEU A 109 7.79 4.51 -11.12
CA LEU A 109 7.96 3.53 -12.20
C LEU A 109 9.28 2.80 -12.04
N ALA A 110 9.21 1.47 -12.02
CA ALA A 110 10.36 0.61 -11.95
C ALA A 110 11.20 0.69 -13.22
N GLU A 111 12.51 0.67 -13.06
CA GLU A 111 13.48 0.47 -14.12
C GLU A 111 14.14 -0.90 -14.04
N ASP A 112 14.78 -1.33 -15.13
CA ASP A 112 15.54 -2.57 -15.12
C ASP A 112 16.82 -2.38 -14.31
N ILE A 113 16.87 -2.95 -13.11
CA ILE A 113 18.03 -2.93 -12.23
C ILE A 113 18.77 -4.27 -12.38
N ASP A 114 20.10 -4.25 -12.37
CA ASP A 114 20.91 -5.46 -12.25
C ASP A 114 20.66 -6.06 -10.85
N PRO A 115 20.22 -7.32 -10.71
CA PRO A 115 20.00 -7.94 -9.40
C PRO A 115 21.22 -7.88 -8.48
N ALA A 116 22.44 -7.75 -9.02
CA ALA A 116 23.66 -7.59 -8.25
C ALA A 116 23.86 -6.16 -7.66
N GLU A 117 23.08 -5.18 -8.10
CA GLU A 117 23.09 -3.78 -7.62
C GLU A 117 22.02 -3.51 -6.55
N ILE A 118 21.19 -4.50 -6.21
CA ILE A 118 20.21 -4.41 -5.11
C ILE A 118 20.97 -4.61 -3.80
N ASP A 119 21.39 -3.52 -3.14
CA ASP A 119 22.03 -3.56 -1.82
C ASP A 119 20.93 -3.66 -0.74
N ALA A 120 20.91 -4.75 0.02
CA ALA A 120 19.93 -5.02 1.08
C ALA A 120 20.23 -4.25 2.40
N ASP A 121 21.10 -3.24 2.35
CA ASP A 121 21.70 -2.58 3.51
C ASP A 121 21.65 -1.03 3.43
N GLU A 122 20.88 -0.41 2.51
CA GLU A 122 20.71 1.05 2.50
C GLU A 122 19.68 1.49 3.55
N ASP A 123 20.00 2.51 4.37
CA ASP A 123 19.11 3.06 5.39
C ASP A 123 17.80 3.56 4.74
N GLU A 124 16.75 2.74 4.84
CA GLU A 124 15.43 2.88 4.24
C GLU A 124 14.66 4.12 4.73
N ASP A 125 14.25 4.96 3.79
CA ASP A 125 13.32 6.06 4.05
C ASP A 125 11.91 5.55 3.68
N VAL A 126 11.13 5.17 4.68
CA VAL A 126 9.78 4.54 4.53
C VAL A 126 8.77 5.41 3.75
N ASP A 127 9.12 6.68 3.51
CA ASP A 127 8.37 7.67 2.74
C ASP A 127 8.83 7.77 1.25
N ASP A 128 9.91 7.10 0.86
CA ASP A 128 10.39 7.06 -0.53
C ASP A 128 9.60 5.99 -1.32
N PRO A 129 8.82 6.37 -2.34
CA PRO A 129 8.13 5.39 -3.19
C PRO A 129 9.08 4.46 -3.93
N ASP A 130 10.38 4.75 -4.03
CA ASP A 130 11.39 3.90 -4.66
C ASP A 130 11.98 2.83 -3.73
N ASP A 131 11.63 2.85 -2.44
CA ASP A 131 12.10 1.85 -1.49
C ASP A 131 11.63 0.44 -1.88
N ALA A 132 12.61 -0.46 -2.06
CA ALA A 132 12.40 -1.85 -2.46
C ALA A 132 11.67 -2.68 -1.39
N GLU A 133 11.66 -2.21 -0.13
CA GLU A 133 10.96 -2.89 0.98
C GLU A 133 9.46 -2.55 1.05
N ILE A 134 8.99 -1.53 0.33
CA ILE A 134 7.57 -1.20 0.28
C ILE A 134 6.81 -2.21 -0.58
N PHE A 135 5.91 -2.98 0.05
CA PHE A 135 4.98 -3.88 -0.65
C PHE A 135 4.31 -3.18 -1.84
N VAL A 136 4.36 -3.80 -3.01
CA VAL A 136 3.98 -3.14 -4.26
C VAL A 136 2.51 -2.72 -4.30
N GLU A 137 1.62 -3.35 -3.53
CA GLU A 137 0.23 -2.92 -3.39
C GLU A 137 0.09 -1.54 -2.73
N VAL A 138 0.98 -1.20 -1.79
CA VAL A 138 1.04 0.13 -1.15
C VAL A 138 1.54 1.15 -2.16
N LYS A 139 2.62 0.82 -2.88
CA LYS A 139 3.15 1.64 -3.98
C LYS A 139 2.09 1.85 -5.07
N THR A 140 1.32 0.82 -5.39
CA THR A 140 0.19 0.88 -6.34
C THR A 140 -0.91 1.79 -5.84
N ALA A 141 -1.33 1.67 -4.58
CA ALA A 141 -2.36 2.53 -4.02
C ALA A 141 -1.93 4.01 -4.05
N ALA A 142 -0.69 4.30 -3.65
CA ALA A 142 -0.13 5.65 -3.73
C ALA A 142 -0.08 6.17 -5.19
N PHE A 143 0.37 5.33 -6.13
CA PHE A 143 0.42 5.64 -7.56
C PHE A 143 -0.98 5.95 -8.14
N LEU A 144 -2.00 5.15 -7.82
CA LEU A 144 -3.38 5.39 -8.24
C LEU A 144 -3.94 6.70 -7.65
N GLY A 145 -3.59 7.01 -6.40
CA GLY A 145 -3.88 8.31 -5.79
C GLY A 145 -3.21 9.47 -6.54
N ARG A 146 -1.98 9.30 -7.05
CA ARG A 146 -1.32 10.31 -7.91
C ARG A 146 -1.98 10.47 -9.27
N LEU A 147 -2.70 9.46 -9.77
CA LEU A 147 -3.53 9.55 -10.97
C LEU A 147 -4.91 10.14 -10.71
N ASP A 148 -5.20 10.56 -9.47
CA ASP A 148 -6.51 11.07 -9.05
C ASP A 148 -7.65 10.04 -9.31
N LEU A 149 -7.32 8.75 -9.14
CA LEU A 149 -8.27 7.64 -9.30
C LEU A 149 -8.75 7.14 -7.93
N PRO A 150 -9.97 6.58 -7.83
CA PRO A 150 -10.34 5.76 -6.69
C PRO A 150 -9.41 4.53 -6.62
N LEU A 151 -9.42 3.82 -5.49
CA LEU A 151 -8.70 2.55 -5.39
C LEU A 151 -9.64 1.39 -5.73
N PRO A 152 -9.13 0.27 -6.27
CA PRO A 152 -9.85 -0.99 -6.24
C PRO A 152 -10.26 -1.32 -4.81
N ARG A 153 -11.44 -1.93 -4.63
CA ARG A 153 -11.97 -2.25 -3.29
C ARG A 153 -10.97 -3.03 -2.43
N ASP A 154 -10.30 -4.01 -3.04
CA ASP A 154 -9.31 -4.84 -2.37
C ASP A 154 -7.99 -4.11 -2.07
N LEU A 155 -7.80 -2.88 -2.58
CA LEU A 155 -6.71 -1.98 -2.19
C LEU A 155 -7.19 -0.90 -1.20
N GLU A 156 -8.46 -0.47 -1.28
CA GLU A 156 -9.09 0.43 -0.29
C GLU A 156 -9.13 -0.17 1.11
N GLU A 157 -9.43 -1.47 1.19
CA GLU A 157 -9.50 -2.19 2.44
C GLU A 157 -8.08 -2.41 3.05
N ARG A 158 -7.01 -1.98 2.35
CA ARG A 158 -5.61 -2.29 2.70
C ARG A 158 -4.58 -1.16 2.84
N PRO A 159 -4.68 -0.21 3.79
CA PRO A 159 -3.52 0.58 4.21
C PRO A 159 -2.84 -0.07 5.43
N GLY A 160 -1.69 -0.72 5.21
CA GLY A 160 -0.82 -1.28 6.26
C GLY A 160 -0.77 -2.81 6.30
N GLY A 161 0.30 -3.39 5.72
CA GLY A 161 0.89 -4.71 6.02
C GLY A 161 0.12 -6.00 5.66
N ASP A 162 -1.20 -6.04 5.78
CA ASP A 162 -2.02 -7.21 5.40
C ASP A 162 -3.44 -6.84 5.00
N GLY A 163 -3.70 -5.53 5.05
CA GLY A 163 -4.83 -4.95 4.46
C GLY A 163 -6.17 -5.28 5.07
N ARG A 164 -6.24 -5.08 6.38
CA ARG A 164 -7.49 -4.84 7.07
C ARG A 164 -7.41 -3.44 7.64
N GLN A 165 -8.52 -2.70 7.64
CA GLN A 165 -8.60 -1.40 8.29
C GLN A 165 -8.05 -1.50 9.72
N THR A 166 -7.10 -0.64 10.08
CA THR A 166 -6.60 -0.56 11.46
C THR A 166 -7.09 0.73 12.12
N VAL A 167 -7.08 0.72 13.45
CA VAL A 167 -7.35 1.87 14.29
C VAL A 167 -6.34 1.92 15.43
N TRP A 168 -6.00 3.13 15.86
CA TRP A 168 -5.06 3.38 16.93
C TRP A 168 -5.84 3.79 18.18
N ALA A 169 -5.83 2.96 19.21
CA ALA A 169 -6.52 3.21 20.46
C ALA A 169 -5.55 3.76 21.51
N PHE A 170 -5.83 4.93 22.07
CA PHE A 170 -5.03 5.53 23.13
C PHE A 170 -5.64 5.28 24.51
N VAL A 171 -4.88 4.66 25.40
CA VAL A 171 -5.22 4.49 26.82
C VAL A 171 -4.25 5.34 27.63
N GLY A 172 -4.78 6.42 28.24
CA GLY A 172 -3.98 7.26 29.14
C GLY A 172 -3.53 6.50 30.39
N GLU A 173 -2.43 6.95 31.00
CA GLU A 173 -1.89 6.33 32.20
C GLU A 173 -2.95 6.20 33.32
N GLY A 174 -3.06 5.01 33.91
CA GLY A 174 -4.09 4.69 34.91
C GLY A 174 -5.52 4.52 34.34
N GLY A 175 -5.71 4.75 33.05
CA GLY A 175 -6.96 4.52 32.33
C GLY A 175 -7.30 3.03 32.22
N ARG A 176 -8.59 2.70 32.30
CA ARG A 176 -9.10 1.33 32.06
C ARG A 176 -9.71 1.13 30.69
N TRP A 177 -10.03 2.23 30.01
CA TRP A 177 -10.71 2.25 28.72
C TRP A 177 -9.99 3.22 27.80
N PRO A 178 -10.03 2.99 26.48
CA PRO A 178 -9.52 3.96 25.51
C PRO A 178 -10.20 5.31 25.68
N SER A 179 -9.40 6.37 25.65
CA SER A 179 -9.89 7.75 25.69
C SER A 179 -10.09 8.34 24.30
N ALA A 180 -9.43 7.77 23.29
CA ALA A 180 -9.57 8.13 21.90
C ALA A 180 -9.23 6.95 20.98
N ILE A 181 -9.80 6.96 19.78
CA ILE A 181 -9.54 6.01 18.70
C ILE A 181 -9.30 6.83 17.43
N PHE A 182 -8.23 6.52 16.70
CA PHE A 182 -7.81 7.24 15.50
C PHE A 182 -7.68 6.29 14.32
N SER A 183 -7.86 6.80 13.11
CA SER A 183 -7.66 6.03 11.88
C SER A 183 -6.19 5.90 11.47
N THR A 184 -5.29 6.72 12.03
CA THR A 184 -3.85 6.70 11.73
C THR A 184 -3.03 7.05 12.98
N LYS A 185 -1.79 6.56 13.06
CA LYS A 185 -0.83 6.87 14.15
C LYS A 185 -0.58 8.38 14.24
N GLY A 186 -0.33 9.04 13.12
CA GLY A 186 -0.02 10.48 13.09
C GLY A 186 -1.12 11.38 13.68
N LEU A 187 -2.41 11.05 13.46
CA LEU A 187 -3.52 11.79 14.09
C LEU A 187 -3.54 11.61 15.61
N ALA A 188 -3.20 10.41 16.09
CA ALA A 188 -3.07 10.14 17.51
C ALA A 188 -1.90 10.93 18.10
N GLU A 189 -0.74 10.90 17.45
CA GLU A 189 0.48 11.57 17.89
C GLU A 189 0.34 13.10 17.95
N GLU A 190 -0.28 13.71 16.95
CA GLU A 190 -0.59 15.14 16.99
C GLU A 190 -1.48 15.47 18.19
N TRP A 191 -2.51 14.65 18.45
CA TRP A 191 -3.43 14.85 19.57
C TRP A 191 -2.77 14.66 20.93
N ILE A 192 -1.90 13.64 21.07
CA ILE A 192 -1.11 13.31 22.26
C ILE A 192 -0.13 14.44 22.56
N SER A 193 0.68 14.83 21.57
CA SER A 193 1.69 15.87 21.71
C SER A 193 1.07 17.22 22.06
N ALA A 194 0.00 17.61 21.37
CA ALA A 194 -0.69 18.89 21.63
C ALA A 194 -1.29 19.00 23.05
N ARG A 195 -1.42 17.89 23.78
CA ARG A 195 -2.02 17.83 25.12
C ARG A 195 -1.05 17.38 26.22
N GLY A 196 0.18 17.00 25.89
CA GLY A 196 1.13 16.48 26.86
C GLY A 196 0.63 15.21 27.55
N LEU A 197 0.06 14.26 26.80
CA LEU A 197 -0.54 13.06 27.38
C LEU A 197 0.51 11.98 27.65
N THR A 198 0.37 11.32 28.80
CA THR A 198 1.12 10.10 29.17
C THR A 198 0.20 8.89 29.04
N GLY A 199 0.67 7.82 28.40
CA GLY A 199 -0.14 6.62 28.15
C GLY A 199 0.47 5.67 27.13
N MET A 200 -0.38 4.77 26.62
CA MET A 200 -0.03 3.81 25.59
C MET A 200 -0.96 3.97 24.40
N LEU A 201 -0.37 4.04 23.21
CA LEU A 201 -1.09 3.95 21.95
C LEU A 201 -0.90 2.53 21.40
N THR A 202 -1.96 1.88 20.94
CA THR A 202 -1.90 0.51 20.41
C THR A 202 -2.71 0.42 19.13
N GLU A 203 -2.14 -0.23 18.12
CA GLU A 203 -2.84 -0.54 16.88
C GLU A 203 -3.77 -1.76 17.08
N TYR A 204 -5.00 -1.64 16.57
CA TYR A 204 -5.96 -2.72 16.49
C TYR A 204 -6.44 -2.86 15.05
N ARG A 205 -6.46 -4.11 14.57
CA ARG A 205 -7.10 -4.47 13.31
C ARG A 205 -8.61 -4.56 13.50
N VAL A 206 -9.37 -3.90 12.62
CA VAL A 206 -10.83 -3.96 12.61
C VAL A 206 -11.27 -5.36 12.13
N ASP A 207 -12.30 -5.89 12.79
CA ASP A 207 -12.88 -7.23 12.53
C ASP A 207 -11.90 -8.41 12.67
N ASP A 208 -10.72 -8.20 13.26
CA ASP A 208 -9.72 -9.24 13.53
C ASP A 208 -9.38 -9.31 15.03
N PRO A 209 -10.05 -10.19 15.79
CA PRO A 209 -9.83 -10.30 17.23
C PRO A 209 -8.38 -10.69 17.58
N VAL A 210 -7.76 -9.92 18.48
CA VAL A 210 -6.36 -10.07 18.90
C VAL A 210 -5.98 -11.50 19.29
N TYR A 211 -6.89 -12.24 19.95
CA TYR A 211 -6.66 -13.63 20.32
C TYR A 211 -6.48 -14.54 19.09
N GLU A 212 -7.42 -14.47 18.14
CA GLU A 212 -7.38 -15.31 16.94
C GLU A 212 -6.20 -14.94 16.05
N TRP A 213 -5.92 -13.64 15.93
CA TRP A 213 -4.74 -13.13 15.25
C TRP A 213 -3.45 -13.68 15.86
N ALA A 214 -3.29 -13.61 17.19
CA ALA A 214 -2.10 -14.09 17.87
C ALA A 214 -1.91 -15.61 17.73
N VAL A 215 -3.00 -16.38 17.76
CA VAL A 215 -2.95 -17.83 17.53
C VAL A 215 -2.55 -18.15 16.08
N THR A 216 -3.19 -17.50 15.11
CA THR A 216 -2.96 -17.75 13.68
C THR A 216 -1.53 -17.43 13.26
N ASN A 217 -0.96 -16.35 13.80
CA ASN A 217 0.42 -15.93 13.51
C ASN A 217 1.48 -16.62 14.40
N GLY A 218 1.08 -17.56 15.26
CA GLY A 218 1.99 -18.29 16.14
C GLY A 218 2.55 -17.48 17.31
N HIS A 219 2.10 -16.23 17.50
CA HIS A 219 2.46 -15.39 18.65
C HIS A 219 1.88 -15.90 19.98
N PHE A 220 0.82 -16.71 19.93
CA PHE A 220 0.24 -17.36 21.09
C PHE A 220 -0.15 -18.81 20.81
N HIS A 221 0.23 -19.71 21.71
CA HIS A 221 -0.13 -21.13 21.62
C HIS A 221 -0.96 -21.53 22.85
N PRO A 222 -2.28 -21.77 22.69
CA PRO A 222 -3.13 -22.21 23.78
C PRO A 222 -2.70 -23.59 24.30
N SER A 223 -2.00 -23.61 25.43
CA SER A 223 -1.43 -24.83 26.02
C SER A 223 -2.21 -25.37 27.21
N ARG A 224 -3.22 -24.64 27.69
CA ARG A 224 -4.07 -25.03 28.82
C ARG A 224 -5.55 -24.82 28.49
N PRO A 225 -6.47 -25.63 29.06
CA PRO A 225 -7.90 -25.48 28.82
C PRO A 225 -8.44 -24.07 29.13
N GLU A 226 -7.86 -23.39 30.12
CA GLU A 226 -8.27 -22.03 30.51
C GLU A 226 -8.02 -21.00 29.40
N HIS A 227 -7.00 -21.21 28.55
CA HIS A 227 -6.62 -20.27 27.47
C HIS A 227 -7.67 -20.18 26.36
N SER A 228 -8.59 -21.14 26.27
CA SER A 228 -9.67 -21.15 25.29
C SER A 228 -11.04 -20.83 25.91
N THR A 229 -11.06 -20.35 27.16
CA THR A 229 -12.31 -19.94 27.82
C THR A 229 -12.74 -18.54 27.39
N ALA A 230 -14.06 -18.29 27.39
CA ALA A 230 -14.60 -16.97 27.07
C ALA A 230 -14.05 -15.84 27.97
N ASP A 231 -13.84 -16.12 29.27
CA ASP A 231 -13.27 -15.13 30.21
C ASP A 231 -11.84 -14.76 29.80
N PHE A 232 -11.01 -15.75 29.42
CA PHE A 232 -9.64 -15.51 28.97
C PHE A 232 -9.61 -14.75 27.65
N ILE A 233 -10.34 -15.23 26.63
CA ILE A 233 -10.38 -14.61 25.29
C ILE A 233 -10.85 -13.15 25.39
N SER A 234 -11.86 -12.86 26.22
CA SER A 234 -12.43 -11.50 26.37
C SER A 234 -11.47 -10.46 26.94
N ARG A 235 -10.39 -10.89 27.58
CA ARG A 235 -9.37 -10.01 28.19
C ARG A 235 -8.00 -10.18 27.55
N PHE A 236 -7.91 -10.96 26.48
CA PHE A 236 -6.65 -11.27 25.85
C PHE A 236 -6.05 -10.01 25.22
N THR A 237 -4.80 -9.76 25.57
CA THR A 237 -3.96 -8.74 24.95
C THR A 237 -2.58 -9.33 24.72
N THR A 238 -1.80 -8.71 23.86
CA THR A 238 -0.45 -9.17 23.55
C THR A 238 0.45 -8.00 23.22
N ALA A 239 1.72 -8.11 23.62
CA ALA A 239 2.77 -7.14 23.30
C ALA A 239 3.28 -7.28 21.85
N TYR A 240 2.83 -8.30 21.12
CA TYR A 240 3.13 -8.44 19.69
C TYR A 240 2.32 -7.48 18.81
N GLN A 241 1.27 -6.83 19.35
CA GLN A 241 0.61 -5.74 18.64
C GLN A 241 1.56 -4.55 18.57
N GLU A 242 1.52 -3.80 17.48
CA GLU A 242 2.20 -2.52 17.39
C GLU A 242 1.67 -1.57 18.48
N HIS A 243 2.57 -1.04 19.29
CA HIS A 243 2.24 -0.14 20.38
C HIS A 243 3.41 0.78 20.69
N GLU A 244 3.07 1.98 21.15
CA GLU A 244 4.02 3.02 21.50
C GLU A 244 3.67 3.60 22.87
N HIS A 245 4.70 3.87 23.66
CA HIS A 245 4.56 4.52 24.96
C HIS A 245 4.80 6.00 24.83
N TYR A 246 3.99 6.82 25.51
CA TYR A 246 4.17 8.26 25.53
C TYR A 246 4.27 8.77 26.96
N GLU A 247 5.17 9.73 27.18
CA GLU A 247 5.34 10.49 28.42
C GLU A 247 5.32 11.98 28.10
N ASP A 248 4.42 12.72 28.78
CA ASP A 248 4.24 14.17 28.60
C ASP A 248 4.12 14.61 27.13
N GLY A 249 3.49 13.78 26.29
CA GLY A 249 3.24 14.05 24.87
C GLY A 249 4.38 13.68 23.91
N ALA A 250 5.44 13.04 24.39
CA ALA A 250 6.55 12.55 23.58
C ALA A 250 6.59 11.02 23.59
N ALA A 251 6.93 10.40 22.46
CA ALA A 251 7.18 8.96 22.38
C ALA A 251 8.41 8.59 23.23
N GLY A 252 8.36 7.42 23.88
CA GLY A 252 9.36 6.90 24.81
C GLY A 252 10.47 6.10 24.17
#